data_AF-X1MWY1-F1
#
_entry.id   AF-X1MWY1-F1
#
_cell.length_a   1.000
_cell.length_b   1.000
_cell.length_c   1.000
_cell.angle_alpha   90.00
_cell.angle_beta   90.00
_cell.angle_gamma   90.00
#
_symmetry.space_group_name_H-M   'P 1'
#
loop_
_entity.id
_entity.type
_entity.pdbx_description
1 polymer ?
#
loop_
_entity_poly.entity_id
_entity_poly.type
_entity_poly.pdbx_seq_one_letter_code
_entity_poly.pdbx_strand_id
1 'polypeptide(L)'
;NAPAGELKRAGLDSRSVNAMAALRPRISLDDEMEKLERYKVKVLTCEDPTYPPRLKEIYDYPPVLYVRGNLLPKDDPYLAVVGTRKPTVYGRQVAEEIVADLVQSKITIISGLARGIDSIAHRTALDSGGYNYA
;
A
#
# COMPACT_ATOMS: atom_id res chain seq x y z
N ASN A 1 12.21 -13.67 -17.11
CA ASN A 1 11.85 -15.08 -17.36
C ASN A 1 12.92 -16.05 -16.83
N ALA A 2 13.13 -16.11 -15.51
CA ALA A 2 14.12 -17.03 -14.92
C ALA A 2 13.64 -18.50 -14.98
N PRO A 3 14.49 -19.47 -15.37
CA PRO A 3 14.17 -20.89 -15.38
C PRO A 3 13.89 -21.45 -13.98
N ALA A 4 13.19 -22.59 -13.90
CA ALA A 4 12.78 -23.21 -12.62
C ALA A 4 13.96 -23.48 -11.67
N GLY A 5 15.14 -23.82 -12.21
CA GLY A 5 16.36 -24.03 -11.41
C GLY A 5 16.85 -22.74 -10.73
N GLU A 6 16.73 -21.59 -11.39
CA GLU A 6 17.07 -20.29 -10.79
C GLU A 6 16.08 -19.89 -9.72
N LEU A 7 14.78 -20.12 -9.93
CA LEU A 7 13.75 -19.83 -8.94
C LEU A 7 13.96 -20.63 -7.64
N LYS A 8 14.32 -21.92 -7.74
CA LYS A 8 14.66 -22.74 -6.56
C LYS A 8 15.88 -22.21 -5.82
N ARG A 9 16.92 -21.78 -6.56
CA ARG A 9 18.12 -21.17 -5.95
C ARG A 9 17.84 -19.83 -5.28
N ALA A 10 16.83 -19.10 -5.75
CA ALA A 10 16.34 -17.87 -5.12
C ALA A 10 15.48 -18.12 -3.85
N GLY A 11 15.35 -19.38 -3.40
CA GLY A 11 14.65 -19.73 -2.16
C GLY A 11 13.16 -20.07 -2.33
N LEU A 12 12.64 -20.10 -3.56
CA LEU A 12 11.25 -20.52 -3.81
C LEU A 12 11.09 -22.03 -3.63
N ASP A 13 10.07 -22.44 -2.87
CA ASP A 13 9.75 -23.84 -2.67
C ASP A 13 9.22 -24.50 -3.95
N SER A 14 9.26 -25.83 -4.00
CA SER A 14 8.88 -26.56 -5.22
C SER A 14 7.40 -26.40 -5.62
N ARG A 15 6.49 -26.14 -4.68
CA ARG A 15 5.07 -25.85 -5.02
C ARG A 15 4.97 -24.50 -5.72
N SER A 16 5.62 -23.48 -5.18
CA SER A 16 5.64 -22.13 -5.77
C SER A 16 6.24 -22.13 -7.18
N VAL A 17 7.36 -22.83 -7.40
CA VAL A 17 8.00 -22.96 -8.72
C VAL A 17 7.10 -23.68 -9.73
N ASN A 18 6.45 -24.77 -9.32
CA ASN A 18 5.54 -25.52 -10.20
C ASN A 18 4.28 -24.70 -10.54
N ALA A 19 3.73 -23.97 -9.57
CA ALA A 19 2.60 -23.07 -9.79
C ALA A 19 2.95 -21.98 -10.81
N MET A 20 4.12 -21.33 -10.66
CA MET A 20 4.59 -20.33 -11.63
C MET A 20 4.81 -20.93 -13.01
N ALA A 21 5.42 -22.12 -13.12
CA ALA A 21 5.65 -22.78 -14.40
C ALA A 21 4.33 -23.11 -15.13
N ALA A 22 3.29 -23.51 -14.39
CA ALA A 22 1.97 -23.79 -14.95
C ALA A 22 1.17 -22.52 -15.32
N LEU A 23 1.34 -21.44 -14.56
CA LEU A 23 0.62 -20.17 -14.79
C LEU A 23 1.26 -19.29 -15.87
N ARG A 24 2.59 -19.30 -16.01
CA ARG A 24 3.33 -18.43 -16.94
C ARG A 24 2.82 -18.45 -18.38
N PRO A 25 2.51 -19.61 -19.00
CA PRO A 25 2.00 -19.64 -20.37
C PRO A 25 0.57 -19.07 -20.52
N ARG A 26 -0.16 -18.92 -19.41
CA ARG A 26 -1.56 -18.46 -19.39
C ARG A 26 -1.68 -16.96 -19.14
N ILE A 27 -0.58 -16.26 -18.89
CA ILE A 27 -0.54 -14.84 -18.55
C ILE A 27 0.24 -14.12 -19.65
N SER A 28 -0.43 -13.20 -20.35
CA SER A 28 0.23 -12.23 -21.22
C SER A 28 0.71 -11.07 -20.35
N LEU A 29 2.03 -10.87 -20.27
CA LEU A 29 2.60 -9.76 -19.49
C LEU A 29 2.20 -8.41 -20.09
N ASP A 30 2.13 -8.33 -21.42
CA ASP A 30 1.74 -7.10 -22.13
C ASP A 30 0.30 -6.72 -21.79
N ASP A 31 -0.63 -7.69 -21.78
CA ASP A 31 -2.04 -7.43 -21.43
C ASP A 31 -2.17 -6.98 -19.96
N GLU A 32 -1.39 -7.57 -19.05
CA GLU A 32 -1.39 -7.16 -17.64
C GLU A 32 -0.79 -5.76 -17.47
N MET A 33 0.27 -5.42 -18.20
CA MET A 33 0.85 -4.07 -18.21
C MET A 33 -0.15 -3.05 -18.77
N GLU A 34 -0.85 -3.36 -19.86
CA GLU A 34 -1.87 -2.49 -20.42
C GLU A 34 -3.04 -2.26 -19.45
N LYS A 35 -3.45 -3.29 -18.69
CA LYS A 35 -4.45 -3.14 -17.63
C LYS A 35 -3.96 -2.18 -16.54
N LEU A 36 -2.73 -2.33 -16.09
CA LEU A 36 -2.16 -1.47 -15.05
C LEU A 36 -2.12 0.00 -15.51
N GLU A 37 -1.70 0.25 -16.75
CA GLU A 37 -1.72 1.59 -17.36
C GLU A 37 -3.15 2.14 -17.41
N ARG A 38 -4.11 1.34 -17.87
CA ARG A 38 -5.53 1.72 -17.95
C ARG A 38 -6.11 2.10 -16.58
N TYR A 39 -5.73 1.38 -15.52
CA TYR A 39 -6.16 1.66 -14.15
C TYR A 39 -5.30 2.72 -13.45
N LYS A 40 -4.28 3.28 -14.12
CA LYS A 40 -3.32 4.25 -13.58
C LYS A 40 -2.61 3.71 -12.33
N VAL A 41 -2.23 2.43 -12.39
CA VAL A 41 -1.47 1.75 -11.34
C VAL A 41 0.00 1.70 -11.74
N LYS A 42 0.86 2.22 -10.88
CA LYS A 42 2.31 2.10 -10.99
C LYS A 42 2.76 0.83 -10.26
N VAL A 43 3.79 0.18 -10.78
CA VAL A 43 4.43 -0.99 -10.13
C VAL A 43 5.82 -0.59 -9.71
N LEU A 44 6.10 -0.67 -8.41
CA LEU A 44 7.40 -0.38 -7.83
C LEU A 44 8.01 -1.69 -7.33
N THR A 45 9.24 -1.97 -7.71
CA THR A 45 10.00 -3.06 -7.07
C THR A 45 10.70 -2.52 -5.83
N CYS A 46 11.14 -3.39 -4.93
CA CYS A 46 11.97 -3.00 -3.80
C CYS A 46 13.33 -2.39 -4.22
N GLU A 47 13.71 -2.46 -5.49
CA GLU A 47 14.90 -1.81 -6.06
C GLU A 47 14.59 -0.42 -6.64
N ASP A 48 13.31 -0.08 -6.80
CA ASP A 48 12.88 1.21 -7.34
C ASP A 48 13.32 2.36 -6.42
N PRO A 49 13.92 3.44 -6.95
CA PRO A 49 14.31 4.61 -6.15
C PRO A 49 13.14 5.27 -5.44
N THR A 50 11.91 5.14 -5.93
CA THR A 50 10.69 5.72 -5.36
C THR A 50 9.98 4.80 -4.37
N TYR A 51 10.47 3.56 -4.18
CA TYR A 51 9.93 2.65 -3.17
C TYR A 51 10.07 3.25 -1.76
N PRO A 52 9.02 3.22 -0.91
CA PRO A 52 9.05 3.83 0.42
C PRO A 52 10.17 3.26 1.31
N PRO A 53 11.16 4.08 1.74
CA PRO A 53 12.31 3.57 2.50
C PRO A 53 11.92 2.89 3.81
N ARG A 54 10.98 3.47 4.57
CA ARG A 54 10.45 2.90 5.83
C ARG A 54 9.83 1.51 5.64
N LEU A 55 9.29 1.24 4.45
CA LEU A 55 8.73 -0.07 4.16
C LEU A 55 9.83 -1.11 3.91
N LYS A 56 11.06 -0.74 3.55
CA LYS A 56 12.20 -1.68 3.46
C LYS A 56 12.78 -2.05 4.83
N GLU A 57 12.41 -1.34 5.89
CA GLU A 57 12.92 -1.56 7.25
C GLU A 57 12.19 -2.69 7.99
N ILE A 58 11.01 -3.11 7.52
CA ILE A 58 10.27 -4.23 8.12
C ILE A 58 10.86 -5.57 7.66
N TYR A 59 10.72 -6.60 8.50
CA TYR A 59 11.31 -7.93 8.28
C TYR A 59 10.88 -8.57 6.95
N ASP A 60 9.59 -8.49 6.62
CA ASP A 60 8.98 -9.12 5.43
C ASP A 60 8.40 -8.03 4.52
N TYR A 61 9.26 -7.14 4.03
CA TYR A 61 8.82 -6.06 3.15
C TYR A 61 8.38 -6.59 1.78
N PRO A 62 7.34 -6.01 1.16
CA PRO A 62 6.84 -6.50 -0.11
C PRO A 62 7.87 -6.26 -1.23
N PRO A 63 8.24 -7.28 -2.02
CA PRO A 63 9.20 -7.11 -3.12
C PRO A 63 8.63 -6.27 -4.27
N VAL A 64 7.30 -6.20 -4.38
CA VAL A 64 6.57 -5.43 -5.39
C VAL A 64 5.40 -4.69 -4.72
N LEU A 65 5.27 -3.40 -5.00
CA LEU A 65 4.18 -2.54 -4.54
C LEU A 65 3.39 -2.00 -5.74
N TYR A 66 2.07 -2.18 -5.72
CA TYR A 66 1.15 -1.60 -6.69
C TYR A 66 0.57 -0.31 -6.12
N VAL A 67 0.80 0.81 -6.81
CA VAL A 67 0.43 2.14 -6.32
C VAL A 67 -0.56 2.79 -7.27
N ARG A 68 -1.72 3.18 -6.76
CA ARG A 68 -2.68 4.01 -7.47
C ARG A 68 -2.73 5.40 -6.85
N GLY A 69 -2.47 6.43 -7.64
CA GLY A 69 -2.34 7.81 -7.16
C GLY A 69 -0.89 8.29 -7.15
N ASN A 70 -0.59 9.24 -6.27
CA ASN A 70 0.73 9.85 -6.16
C ASN A 70 1.38 9.47 -4.84
N LEU A 71 2.68 9.15 -4.89
CA LEU A 71 3.51 9.11 -3.70
C LEU A 71 4.00 10.53 -3.40
N LEU A 72 3.72 10.97 -2.19
CA LEU A 72 4.20 12.20 -1.56
C LEU A 72 5.70 12.09 -1.23
N PRO A 73 6.33 13.22 -0.86
CA PRO A 73 7.75 13.25 -0.51
C PRO A 73 8.11 12.24 0.57
N LYS A 74 9.31 11.66 0.44
CA LYS A 74 9.82 10.62 1.35
C LYS A 74 9.95 11.08 2.80
N ASP A 75 10.03 12.39 3.02
CA ASP A 75 10.40 12.99 4.30
C ASP A 75 9.21 13.50 5.12
N ASP A 76 7.99 13.44 4.59
CA ASP A 76 6.80 13.85 5.33
C ASP A 76 6.53 12.89 6.50
N PRO A 77 6.12 13.40 7.67
CA PRO A 77 5.75 12.54 8.79
C PRO A 77 4.45 11.80 8.47
N TYR A 78 4.49 10.48 8.67
CA TYR A 78 3.34 9.59 8.51
C TYR A 78 2.85 9.09 9.86
N LEU A 79 1.53 9.03 10.05
CA LEU A 79 0.93 8.36 11.21
C LEU A 79 -0.16 7.38 10.76
N ALA A 80 -0.04 6.14 11.23
CA ALA A 80 -1.07 5.13 11.03
C ALA A 80 -2.22 5.33 12.03
N VAL A 81 -3.46 5.41 11.54
CA VAL A 81 -4.67 5.46 12.36
C VAL A 81 -5.44 4.17 12.14
N VAL A 82 -5.65 3.41 13.22
CA VAL A 82 -6.36 2.13 13.19
C VAL A 82 -7.39 2.08 14.31
N GLY A 83 -8.48 1.35 14.11
CA GLY A 83 -9.45 1.15 15.17
C GLY A 83 -10.64 0.26 14.83
N THR A 84 -11.66 0.30 15.67
CA THR A 84 -12.84 -0.55 15.54
C THR A 84 -13.64 -0.27 14.26
N ARG A 85 -14.26 -1.34 13.72
CA ARG A 85 -15.19 -1.26 12.59
C ARG A 85 -16.57 -0.69 12.96
N LYS A 86 -16.86 -0.60 14.26
CA LYS A 86 -18.12 -0.08 14.82
C LYS A 86 -17.81 0.91 15.94
N PRO A 87 -17.34 2.12 15.61
CA PRO A 87 -17.06 3.14 16.63
C PRO A 87 -18.36 3.63 17.27
N THR A 88 -18.27 3.99 18.55
CA THR A 88 -19.32 4.77 19.22
C THR A 88 -19.35 6.19 18.66
N VAL A 89 -20.40 6.95 18.98
CA VAL A 89 -20.48 8.38 18.62
C VAL A 89 -19.27 9.14 19.17
N TYR A 90 -18.92 8.90 20.43
CA TYR A 90 -17.75 9.49 21.06
C TYR A 90 -16.44 9.09 20.37
N GLY A 91 -16.26 7.79 20.07
CA GLY A 91 -15.05 7.30 19.40
C GLY A 91 -14.88 7.88 18.00
N ARG A 92 -15.98 8.13 17.28
CA ARG A 92 -15.95 8.87 16.01
C ARG A 92 -15.47 10.31 16.23
N GLN A 93 -16.09 11.04 17.15
CA GLN A 93 -15.77 12.45 17.39
C GLN A 93 -14.29 12.64 17.76
N VAL A 94 -13.77 11.80 18.66
CA VAL A 94 -12.35 11.85 19.05
C VAL A 94 -11.43 11.53 17.87
N ALA A 95 -11.77 10.55 17.03
CA ALA A 95 -10.98 10.24 15.84
C ALA A 95 -10.97 11.40 14.83
N GLU A 96 -12.10 12.08 14.65
CA GLU A 96 -12.20 13.27 13.79
C GLU A 96 -11.35 14.43 14.34
N GLU A 97 -11.42 14.71 15.64
CA GLU A 97 -10.64 15.78 16.28
C GLU A 97 -9.13 15.54 16.16
N ILE A 98 -8.67 14.35 16.58
CA ILE A 98 -7.25 14.00 16.55
C ILE A 98 -6.70 14.04 15.11
N VAL A 99 -7.44 13.50 14.15
CA VAL A 99 -6.97 13.45 12.76
C VAL A 99 -6.90 14.85 12.15
N ALA A 100 -7.88 15.71 12.43
CA ALA A 100 -7.85 17.09 11.95
C ALA A 100 -6.61 17.83 12.47
N ASP A 101 -6.30 17.71 13.76
CA ASP A 101 -5.14 18.36 14.38
C ASP A 101 -3.80 17.85 13.80
N LEU A 102 -3.69 16.54 13.58
CA LEU A 102 -2.51 15.93 12.94
C LEU A 102 -2.30 16.46 11.53
N VAL A 103 -3.38 16.56 10.75
CA VAL A 103 -3.33 17.03 9.36
C VAL A 103 -2.96 18.51 9.30
N GLN A 104 -3.52 19.34 10.20
CA GLN A 104 -3.13 20.74 10.32
C GLN A 104 -1.64 20.90 10.71
N SER A 105 -1.11 19.92 11.43
CA SER A 105 0.32 19.80 11.77
C SER A 105 1.17 19.20 10.65
N LYS A 106 0.62 19.04 9.44
CA LYS A 106 1.27 18.48 8.24
C LYS A 106 1.67 17.01 8.36
N ILE A 107 0.95 16.24 9.16
CA ILE A 107 1.13 14.79 9.26
C ILE A 107 0.20 14.09 8.27
N THR A 108 0.77 13.23 7.43
CA THR A 108 0.01 12.42 6.47
C THR A 108 -0.56 11.20 7.18
N ILE A 109 -1.85 10.93 6.96
CA ILE A 109 -2.57 9.83 7.61
C ILE A 109 -2.51 8.56 6.77
N ILE A 110 -2.21 7.42 7.39
CA ILE A 110 -2.23 6.10 6.75
C ILE A 110 -3.29 5.23 7.44
N SER A 111 -4.15 4.54 6.69
CA SER A 111 -5.15 3.65 7.28
C SER A 111 -5.71 2.63 6.28
N GLY A 112 -6.23 1.49 6.72
CA GLY A 112 -6.49 0.31 5.87
C GLY A 112 -7.84 0.29 5.12
N LEU A 113 -8.49 1.44 4.91
CA LEU A 113 -9.81 1.58 4.26
C LEU A 113 -10.95 0.76 4.89
N ALA A 114 -10.78 0.21 6.09
CA ALA A 114 -11.85 -0.52 6.75
C ALA A 114 -13.03 0.42 7.08
N ARG A 115 -14.23 -0.15 7.19
CA ARG A 115 -15.35 0.58 7.81
C ARG A 115 -14.97 0.97 9.23
N GLY A 116 -15.52 2.07 9.74
CA GLY A 116 -15.28 2.54 11.11
C GLY A 116 -14.17 3.57 11.17
N ILE A 117 -13.24 3.42 12.11
CA ILE A 117 -12.18 4.40 12.38
C ILE A 117 -11.34 4.71 11.14
N ASP A 118 -10.95 3.71 10.36
CA ASP A 118 -10.14 3.92 9.14
C ASP A 118 -10.85 4.84 8.13
N SER A 119 -12.13 4.58 7.85
CA SER A 119 -12.95 5.42 6.96
C SER A 119 -13.11 6.85 7.49
N ILE A 120 -13.21 7.01 8.81
CA ILE A 120 -13.33 8.31 9.47
C ILE A 120 -12.01 9.07 9.30
N ALA A 121 -10.88 8.45 9.63
CA ALA A 121 -9.56 9.05 9.51
C ALA A 121 -9.27 9.53 8.08
N HIS A 122 -9.56 8.69 7.08
CA HIS A 122 -9.42 9.07 5.67
C HIS A 122 -10.28 10.26 5.28
N ARG A 123 -11.55 10.26 5.70
CA ARG A 123 -12.47 11.34 5.39
C ARG A 123 -12.04 12.65 6.05
N THR A 124 -11.74 12.61 7.35
CA THR A 124 -11.28 13.78 8.10
C THR A 124 -9.98 14.35 7.52
N ALA A 125 -9.05 13.50 7.09
CA ALA A 125 -7.81 13.95 6.46
C ALA A 125 -8.07 14.73 5.17
N LEU A 126 -8.99 14.25 4.32
CA LEU A 126 -9.39 14.98 3.11
C LEU A 126 -10.13 16.27 3.43
N ASP A 127 -11.10 16.22 4.35
CA ASP A 127 -11.91 17.38 4.74
C ASP A 127 -11.05 18.49 5.38
N SER A 128 -9.94 18.11 6.02
CA SER A 128 -8.94 19.03 6.60
C SER A 128 -7.87 19.49 5.59
N GLY A 129 -8.00 19.11 4.31
CA GLY A 129 -7.08 19.52 3.23
C GLY A 129 -5.72 18.82 3.22
N GLY A 130 -5.59 17.71 3.95
CA GLY A 130 -4.39 16.90 4.02
C GLY A 130 -4.30 15.79 2.99
N TYR A 131 -3.17 15.09 3.02
CA TYR A 131 -2.99 13.87 2.25
C TYR A 131 -3.22 12.62 3.11
N ASN A 132 -3.56 11.50 2.46
CA ASN A 132 -3.68 10.20 3.11
C ASN A 132 -3.31 9.04 2.18
N TYR A 133 -3.02 7.87 2.77
CA TYR A 133 -2.76 6.61 2.07
C TYR A 133 -3.56 5.44 2.62
N ALA A 134 -4.06 4.63 1.70
CA ALA A 134 -4.72 3.35 1.93
C ALA A 134 -3.75 2.17 1.89
#